data_AF-A0A955MCT1-F1
#
_entry.id   AF-A0A955MCT1-F1
#
_cell.length_a   1.000
_cell.length_b   1.000
_cell.length_c   1.000
_cell.angle_alpha   90.00
_cell.angle_beta   90.00
_cell.angle_gamma   90.00
#
_symmetry.space_group_name_H-M   'P 1'
#
loop_
_entity.id
_entity.type
_entity.pdbx_description
1 polymer ?
#
loop_
_entity_poly.entity_id
_entity_poly.type
_entity_poly.pdbx_seq_one_letter_code
_entity_poly.pdbx_strand_id
1 'polypeptide(L)' 'MKYLTLGINIAAGMAIFTFLGYWFDQKQETEYGVMIGACFGLVYMFYEIWKVVRDTNNKS' A
#
# COMPACT_ATOMS: atom_id res chain seq x y z
N MET A 1 2.42 -20.35 -5.14
CA MET A 1 2.96 -19.06 -5.64
C MET A 1 2.03 -17.87 -5.43
N LYS A 2 0.69 -17.99 -5.54
CA LYS A 2 -0.26 -16.84 -5.40
C LYS A 2 -0.09 -16.01 -4.12
N TYR A 3 0.12 -16.65 -2.96
CA TYR A 3 0.31 -15.94 -1.68
C TYR A 3 1.64 -15.18 -1.58
N LEU A 4 2.68 -15.66 -2.28
CA LEU A 4 4.00 -15.00 -2.33
C LEU A 4 3.92 -13.72 -3.18
N THR A 5 3.25 -13.79 -4.33
CA THR A 5 2.97 -12.61 -5.19
C THR A 5 2.13 -11.57 -4.46
N LEU A 6 1.16 -12.01 -3.67
CA LEU A 6 0.31 -11.14 -2.85
C LEU A 6 1.14 -10.43 -1.76
N GLY A 7 1.98 -11.18 -1.03
CA GLY A 7 2.89 -10.60 -0.06
C GLY A 7 3.86 -9.57 -0.68
N ILE A 8 4.40 -9.87 -1.86
CA ILE A 8 5.29 -8.96 -2.60
C ILE A 8 4.55 -7.69 -3.05
N ASN A 9 3.33 -7.81 -3.59
CA ASN A 9 2.53 -6.64 -3.99
C ASN A 9 2.20 -5.73 -2.81
N ILE A 10 1.85 -6.30 -1.66
CA ILE A 10 1.57 -5.55 -0.44
C ILE A 10 2.84 -4.86 0.07
N ALA A 11 3.96 -5.60 0.16
CA ALA A 11 5.22 -5.05 0.63
C ALA A 11 5.74 -3.94 -0.31
N ALA A 12 5.64 -4.13 -1.63
CA ALA A 12 6.02 -3.13 -2.62
C ALA A 12 5.12 -1.89 -2.54
N GLY A 13 3.80 -2.06 -2.41
CA GLY A 13 2.87 -0.95 -2.22
C GLY A 13 3.18 -0.15 -0.96
N MET A 14 3.32 -0.83 0.18
CA MET A 14 3.70 -0.19 1.45
C MET A 14 5.03 0.54 1.36
N ALA A 15 6.05 -0.06 0.75
CA ALA A 15 7.35 0.57 0.57
C ALA A 15 7.25 1.83 -0.29
N ILE A 16 6.53 1.77 -1.41
CA ILE A 16 6.36 2.92 -2.31
C ILE A 16 5.58 4.05 -1.63
N PHE A 17 4.45 3.76 -0.99
CA PHE A 17 3.63 4.78 -0.33
C PHE A 17 4.33 5.41 0.88
N THR A 18 5.05 4.61 1.66
CA THR A 18 5.85 5.12 2.79
C THR A 18 6.99 6.00 2.30
N PHE A 19 7.68 5.58 1.23
CA PHE A 19 8.76 6.37 0.65
C PHE A 19 8.26 7.67 0.01
N LEU A 20 7.09 7.64 -0.65
CA LEU A 20 6.44 8.85 -1.17
C LEU A 20 6.06 9.82 -0.05
N GLY A 21 5.49 9.30 1.05
CA GLY A 21 5.15 10.10 2.23
C GLY A 21 6.39 10.77 2.83
N TYR A 22 7.48 10.01 2.98
CA TYR A 22 8.76 10.52 3.46
C TYR A 22 9.37 11.60 2.54
N TRP A 23 9.30 11.40 1.22
CA TRP A 23 9.79 12.39 0.25
C TRP A 23 8.97 13.68 0.27
N PHE A 24 7.66 13.56 0.51
CA PHE A 24 6.76 14.69 0.64
C PHE A 24 7.02 15.48 1.94
N ASP A 25 7.25 14.78 3.04
CA ASP A 25 7.66 15.34 4.35
C ASP A 25 8.93 16.19 4.22
N GLN A 26 9.95 15.63 3.55
CA GLN A 26 11.22 16.33 3.32
C GLN A 26 11.06 17.61 2.48
N LYS A 27 10.05 17.67 1.61
CA LYS A 27 9.87 18.79 0.69
C LYS A 27 9.04 19.92 1.27
N GLN A 28 8.20 19.66 2.28
CA GLN A 28 7.35 20.68 2.92
C GLN A 28 7.78 21.06 4.34
N GLU A 29 8.84 20.46 4.90
CA GLU A 29 9.23 20.65 6.32
C GLU A 29 8.05 20.42 7.28
N THR A 30 7.11 19.55 6.90
CA THR A 30 5.88 19.30 7.65
C THR A 30 5.78 17.82 7.94
N GLU A 31 5.41 17.45 9.17
CA GLU A 31 5.38 16.06 9.66
C GLU A 31 4.15 15.26 9.23
N TYR A 32 3.21 15.89 8.51
CA TYR A 32 1.95 15.27 8.09
C TYR A 32 2.08 14.42 6.82
N GLY A 33 3.16 14.55 6.05
CA GLY A 33 3.37 13.84 4.79
C GLY A 33 3.55 12.34 4.99
N VAL A 34 4.31 11.94 6.00
CA VAL A 34 4.45 10.53 6.39
C VAL A 34 3.12 9.96 6.91
N MET A 35 2.35 10.74 7.66
CA MET A 35 1.06 10.29 8.21
C MET A 35 0.01 10.07 7.12
N ILE A 36 -0.06 10.98 6.14
CA ILE A 36 -0.91 10.84 4.95
C ILE A 36 -0.41 9.66 4.09
N GLY A 37 0.90 9.54 3.87
CA GLY A 37 1.50 8.43 3.14
C GLY A 37 1.19 7.07 3.79
N ALA A 38 1.23 6.98 5.12
CA ALA A 38 0.86 5.80 5.88
C ALA A 38 -0.64 5.48 5.77
N CYS A 39 -1.52 6.49 5.85
CA CYS A 39 -2.95 6.32 5.60
C CYS A 39 -3.23 5.79 4.18
N PHE A 40 -2.57 6.33 3.16
CA PHE A 40 -2.69 5.83 1.79
C PHE A 40 -2.14 4.41 1.64
N GLY A 41 -1.03 4.08 2.31
CA GLY A 41 -0.47 2.72 2.35
C GLY A 41 -1.45 1.70 2.96
N LEU A 42 -2.14 2.08 4.04
CA LEU A 42 -3.19 1.25 4.65
C LEU A 42 -4.39 1.03 3.72
N VAL A 43 -4.89 2.08 3.08
CA VAL A 43 -5.99 1.98 2.11
C VAL A 43 -5.60 1.10 0.92
N TYR A 44 -4.38 1.25 0.41
CA TYR A 44 -3.85 0.42 -0.67
C TYR A 44 -3.73 -1.05 -0.26
N MET A 45 -3.24 -1.33 0.95
CA MET A 45 -3.15 -2.69 1.48
C MET A 45 -4.54 -3.33 1.56
N PHE A 46 -5.54 -2.60 2.05
CA PHE A 46 -6.93 -3.08 2.12
C PHE A 46 -7.51 -3.34 0.73
N TYR A 47 -7.21 -2.47 -0.25
CA TYR A 47 -7.62 -2.64 -1.64
C TYR A 47 -7.00 -3.88 -2.30
N GLU A 48 -5.71 -4.15 -2.13
CA GLU A 48 -5.06 -5.36 -2.66
C GLU A 48 -5.65 -6.63 -2.04
N ILE A 49 -5.91 -6.64 -0.73
CA ILE A 49 -6.59 -7.78 -0.06
C ILE A 49 -7.99 -7.99 -0.64
N TRP A 50 -8.78 -6.92 -0.76
CA TRP A 50 -10.13 -6.99 -1.31
C TRP A 50 -10.14 -7.49 -2.76
N LYS A 51 -9.20 -7.01 -3.58
CA LYS A 51 -9.05 -7.42 -4.96
C LYS A 51 -8.71 -8.91 -5.09
N VAL A 52 -7.84 -9.43 -4.22
CA VAL A 52 -7.53 -10.87 -4.19
C VAL A 52 -8.75 -11.70 -3.78
N VAL A 53 -9.48 -11.26 -2.76
CA VAL A 53 -10.71 -11.93 -2.30
C VAL A 53 -11.73 -11.97 -3.45
N ARG A 54 -11.91 -10.85 -4.15
CA ARG A 54 -12.80 -10.76 -5.30
C ARG A 54 -12.35 -11.64 -6.48
N ASP A 55 -11.06 -11.64 -6.81
CA ASP A 55 -10.51 -12.49 -7.89
C ASP A 55 -10.59 -13.99 -7.55
N THR A 56 -10.53 -14.33 -6.26
CA THR A 56 -10.78 -15.70 -5.78
C THR A 56 -12.25 -16.05 -5.90
N ASN A 57 -13.14 -15.13 -5.50
CA ASN A 57 -14.60 -15.34 -5.55
C ASN A 57 -15.15 -15.40 -6.99
N ASN A 58 -14.62 -14.58 -7.90
CA ASN A 58 -15.02 -14.57 -9.32
C ASN A 58 -14.46 -15.75 -10.13
N LYS A 59 -13.51 -16.52 -9.57
CA LYS A 59 -12.98 -17.73 -10.21
C LYS A 59 -13.68 -19.01 -9.72
N SER A 60 -14.71 -18.88 -8.89
CA SER A 60 -15.57 -19.99 -8.45
C SER A 60 -16.87 -20.07 -9.24
#